data_AF-K2F2F8-F1
#
_entry.id   AF-K2F2F8-F1
#
_cell.length_a   1.000
_cell.length_b   1.000
_cell.length_c   1.000
_cell.angle_alpha   90.00
_cell.angle_beta   90.00
_cell.angle_gamma   90.00
#
_symmetry.space_group_name_H-M   'P 1'
#
loop_
_entity.id
_entity.type
_entity.pdbx_description
1 polymer ?
#
loop_
_entity_poly.entity_id
_entity_poly.type
_entity_poly.pdbx_seq_one_letter_code
_entity_poly.pdbx_strand_id
1 'polypeptide(L)'
;MGIGELLIVLVSLLVGAGGGWVFRQSIARKQLDSAEGKAEKLTLDAEKQSQELILGAKNKAVEILEEAKKKEKEREDQILRSEQRLEKKENVIDQKTEELEKSKQVLEQKVEEVRKIRSEAEEARKRELERLEKIAGLSKEQAKAILLQLTEEENRAVLAERIAKIEREGREDLEKRAKNIMTSVIQKYAGSHAADVVTTTVSIPSDEVKGRIIGREGRNIKALEKLTGVEIIVDDTPEAVVISGFDP
;
A
#
# COMPACT_ATOMS: atom_id res chain seq x y z
N MET A 1 140.32 -25.47 -20.31
CA MET A 1 139.39 -24.58 -21.03
C MET A 1 140.15 -23.34 -21.44
N GLY A 2 140.27 -23.10 -22.73
CA GLY A 2 140.97 -21.91 -23.23
C GLY A 2 140.14 -20.65 -22.97
N ILE A 3 140.79 -19.50 -22.84
CA ILE A 3 140.13 -18.19 -22.67
C ILE A 3 139.06 -17.93 -23.75
N GLY A 4 139.21 -18.54 -24.93
CA GLY A 4 138.22 -18.49 -26.02
C GLY A 4 136.88 -19.19 -25.74
N GLU A 5 136.86 -20.30 -25.00
CA GLU A 5 135.61 -21.04 -24.69
C GLU A 5 134.73 -20.26 -23.70
N LEU A 6 135.34 -19.61 -22.70
CA LEU A 6 134.65 -18.74 -21.74
C LEU A 6 134.04 -17.50 -22.42
N LEU A 7 134.72 -16.94 -23.42
CA LEU A 7 134.20 -15.82 -24.22
C LEU A 7 132.97 -16.22 -25.03
N ILE A 8 132.96 -17.41 -25.63
CA ILE A 8 131.80 -17.92 -26.40
C ILE A 8 130.58 -18.13 -25.48
N VAL A 9 130.79 -18.69 -24.28
CA VAL A 9 129.72 -18.87 -23.28
C VAL A 9 129.19 -17.50 -22.80
N LEU A 10 130.06 -16.52 -22.55
CA LEU A 10 129.64 -15.19 -22.13
C LEU A 10 128.84 -14.46 -23.23
N VAL A 11 129.30 -14.53 -24.48
CA VAL A 11 128.62 -13.91 -25.64
C VAL A 11 127.28 -14.58 -25.90
N SER A 12 127.20 -15.91 -25.86
CA SER A 12 125.93 -16.63 -26.05
C SER A 12 124.92 -16.35 -24.94
N LEU A 13 125.38 -16.19 -23.69
CA LEU A 13 124.51 -15.84 -22.55
C LEU A 13 124.02 -14.39 -22.65
N LEU A 14 124.87 -13.45 -23.08
CA LEU A 14 124.48 -12.06 -23.35
C LEU A 14 123.49 -11.95 -24.51
N VAL A 15 123.73 -12.68 -25.60
CA VAL A 15 122.81 -12.72 -26.76
C VAL A 15 121.48 -13.38 -26.38
N GLY A 16 121.50 -14.46 -25.59
CA GLY A 16 120.30 -15.11 -25.08
C GLY A 16 119.50 -14.22 -24.13
N ALA A 17 120.17 -13.51 -23.22
CA ALA A 17 119.52 -12.57 -22.31
C ALA A 17 118.95 -11.35 -23.06
N GLY A 18 119.69 -10.80 -24.03
CA GLY A 18 119.23 -9.71 -24.89
C GLY A 18 118.03 -10.11 -25.75
N GLY A 19 118.10 -11.27 -26.41
CA GLY A 19 117.01 -11.83 -27.20
C GLY A 19 115.77 -12.14 -26.34
N GLY A 20 115.96 -12.72 -25.16
CA GLY A 20 114.88 -12.99 -24.20
C GLY A 20 114.22 -11.72 -23.66
N TRP A 21 115.00 -10.66 -23.40
CA TRP A 21 114.46 -9.37 -22.97
C TRP A 21 113.64 -8.69 -24.07
N VAL A 22 114.14 -8.66 -25.31
CA VAL A 22 113.39 -8.11 -26.45
C VAL A 22 112.12 -8.92 -26.74
N PHE A 23 112.20 -10.25 -26.68
CA PHE A 23 111.04 -11.13 -26.88
C PHE A 23 109.98 -10.93 -25.78
N ARG A 24 110.40 -10.84 -24.51
CA ARG A 24 109.51 -10.53 -23.38
C ARG A 24 108.89 -9.15 -23.51
N GLN A 25 109.66 -8.14 -23.95
CA GLN A 25 109.16 -6.79 -24.16
C GLN A 25 108.16 -6.73 -25.32
N SER A 26 108.36 -7.52 -26.39
CA SER A 26 107.42 -7.64 -27.50
C SER A 26 106.11 -8.31 -27.09
N ILE A 27 106.16 -9.38 -26.29
CA ILE A 27 104.96 -10.04 -25.76
C ILE A 27 104.22 -9.14 -24.78
N ALA A 28 104.92 -8.45 -23.88
CA ALA A 28 104.32 -7.51 -22.93
C ALA A 28 103.61 -6.35 -23.66
N ARG A 29 104.24 -5.79 -24.71
CA ARG A 29 103.59 -4.78 -25.57
C ARG A 29 102.35 -5.33 -26.27
N LYS A 30 102.43 -6.51 -26.89
CA LYS A 30 101.26 -7.14 -27.53
C LYS A 30 100.13 -7.44 -26.54
N GLN A 31 100.45 -7.85 -25.31
CA GLN A 31 99.45 -8.07 -24.27
C GLN A 31 98.80 -6.76 -23.81
N LEU A 32 99.58 -5.68 -23.64
CA LEU A 32 99.06 -4.35 -23.34
C LEU A 32 98.18 -3.82 -24.47
N ASP A 33 98.64 -3.86 -25.72
CA ASP A 33 97.85 -3.45 -26.88
C ASP A 33 96.54 -4.26 -27.00
N SER A 34 96.60 -5.57 -26.68
CA SER A 34 95.41 -6.43 -26.66
C SER A 34 94.47 -6.17 -25.49
N ALA A 35 94.98 -5.70 -24.35
CA ALA A 35 94.20 -5.35 -23.17
C ALA A 35 93.55 -3.97 -23.37
N GLU A 36 94.28 -3.02 -23.95
CA GLU A 36 93.80 -1.69 -24.31
C GLU A 36 92.71 -1.77 -25.37
N GLY A 37 92.90 -2.57 -26.44
CA GLY A 37 91.86 -2.80 -27.44
C GLY A 37 90.61 -3.53 -26.91
N LYS A 38 90.76 -4.40 -25.89
CA LYS A 38 89.60 -4.99 -25.19
C LYS A 38 88.88 -3.99 -24.30
N ALA A 39 89.63 -3.13 -23.60
CA ALA A 39 89.06 -2.08 -22.76
C ALA A 39 88.30 -1.05 -23.62
N GLU A 40 88.90 -0.62 -24.74
CA GLU A 40 88.29 0.31 -25.70
C GLU A 40 87.02 -0.28 -26.32
N LYS A 41 87.06 -1.57 -26.70
CA LYS A 41 85.86 -2.26 -27.21
C LYS A 41 84.77 -2.36 -26.14
N LEU A 42 85.14 -2.66 -24.90
CA LEU A 42 84.19 -2.73 -23.78
C LEU A 42 83.55 -1.36 -23.50
N THR A 43 84.32 -0.28 -23.53
CA THR A 43 83.80 1.08 -23.36
C THR A 43 82.88 1.47 -24.51
N LEU A 44 83.25 1.14 -25.75
CA LEU A 44 82.44 1.44 -26.92
C LEU A 44 81.13 0.64 -26.96
N ASP A 45 81.17 -0.64 -26.55
CA ASP A 45 79.98 -1.48 -26.42
C ASP A 45 79.08 -0.98 -25.26
N ALA A 46 79.66 -0.55 -24.13
CA ALA A 46 78.92 0.05 -23.02
C ALA A 46 78.28 1.40 -23.41
N GLU A 47 78.99 2.24 -24.17
CA GLU A 47 78.45 3.49 -24.71
C GLU A 47 77.29 3.23 -25.66
N LYS A 48 77.42 2.26 -26.57
CA LYS A 48 76.33 1.85 -27.47
C LYS A 48 75.12 1.35 -26.71
N GLN A 49 75.31 0.45 -25.75
CA GLN A 49 74.21 -0.05 -24.91
C GLN A 49 73.54 1.07 -24.12
N SER A 50 74.31 2.00 -23.58
CA SER A 50 73.78 3.18 -22.88
C SER A 50 72.97 4.07 -23.83
N GLN A 51 73.47 4.33 -25.04
CA GLN A 51 72.75 5.09 -26.06
C GLN A 51 71.46 4.40 -26.50
N GLU A 52 71.48 3.09 -26.72
CA GLU A 52 70.29 2.29 -27.05
C GLU A 52 69.26 2.31 -25.92
N LEU A 53 69.70 2.19 -24.66
CA LEU A 53 68.82 2.29 -23.49
C LEU A 53 68.19 3.68 -23.37
N ILE A 54 68.97 4.74 -23.56
CA ILE A 54 68.48 6.13 -23.54
C ILE A 54 67.50 6.35 -24.69
N LEU A 55 67.80 5.85 -25.89
CA LEU A 55 66.91 5.97 -27.05
C LEU A 55 65.61 5.20 -26.83
N GLY A 56 65.67 3.98 -26.30
CA GLY A 56 64.50 3.18 -25.94
C GLY A 56 63.65 3.84 -24.86
N ALA A 57 64.29 4.43 -23.84
CA ALA A 57 63.59 5.20 -22.81
C ALA A 57 62.92 6.47 -23.37
N LYS A 58 63.60 7.18 -24.27
CA LYS A 58 63.04 8.35 -24.98
C LYS A 58 61.85 7.96 -25.84
N ASN A 59 61.94 6.87 -26.62
CA ASN A 59 60.85 6.40 -27.46
C ASN A 59 59.63 6.02 -26.62
N LYS A 60 59.82 5.26 -25.54
CA LYS A 60 58.73 4.94 -24.59
C LYS A 60 58.13 6.19 -23.96
N ALA A 61 58.94 7.18 -23.61
CA ALA A 61 58.43 8.44 -23.05
C ALA A 61 57.59 9.21 -24.09
N VAL A 62 58.00 9.21 -25.36
CA VAL A 62 57.22 9.81 -26.46
C VAL A 62 55.90 9.06 -26.66
N GLU A 63 55.92 7.73 -26.71
CA GLU A 63 54.70 6.92 -26.85
C GLU A 63 53.72 7.18 -25.69
N ILE A 64 54.20 7.20 -24.45
CA ILE A 64 53.38 7.50 -23.27
C ILE A 64 52.78 8.92 -23.37
N LEU A 65 53.58 9.90 -23.81
CA LEU A 65 53.11 11.28 -23.98
C LEU A 65 52.07 11.41 -25.09
N GLU A 66 52.23 10.70 -26.21
CA GLU A 66 51.26 10.68 -27.31
C GLU A 66 49.95 10.02 -26.89
N GLU A 67 50.01 8.89 -26.19
CA GLU A 67 48.82 8.24 -25.63
C GLU A 67 48.11 9.11 -24.60
N ALA A 68 48.87 9.78 -23.72
CA ALA A 68 48.31 10.69 -22.74
C ALA A 68 47.60 11.88 -23.42
N LYS A 69 48.23 12.52 -24.41
CA LYS A 69 47.63 13.60 -25.19
C LYS A 69 46.38 13.15 -25.95
N LYS A 70 46.39 11.93 -26.50
CA LYS A 70 45.23 11.38 -27.20
C LYS A 70 44.06 11.18 -26.23
N LYS A 71 44.31 10.57 -25.05
CA LYS A 71 43.29 10.38 -24.01
C LYS A 71 42.77 11.71 -23.47
N GLU A 72 43.64 12.70 -23.30
CA GLU A 72 43.28 14.06 -22.89
C GLU A 72 42.34 14.71 -23.91
N LYS A 73 42.69 14.66 -25.19
CA LYS A 73 41.85 15.18 -26.28
C LYS A 73 40.50 14.48 -26.37
N GLU A 74 40.48 13.15 -26.27
CA GLU A 74 39.24 12.38 -26.27
C GLU A 74 38.35 12.76 -25.07
N ARG A 75 38.94 12.99 -23.91
CA ARG A 75 38.23 13.44 -22.71
C ARG A 75 37.70 14.87 -22.87
N GLU A 76 38.50 15.77 -23.44
CA GLU A 76 38.10 17.15 -23.73
C GLU A 76 36.91 17.19 -24.72
N ASP A 77 36.98 16.41 -25.80
CA ASP A 77 35.88 16.26 -26.76
C ASP A 77 34.60 15.70 -26.11
N GLN A 78 34.74 14.74 -25.19
CA GLN A 78 33.60 14.19 -24.44
C GLN A 78 32.98 15.21 -23.50
N ILE A 79 33.80 16.00 -22.80
CA ILE A 79 33.35 17.07 -21.91
C ILE A 79 32.59 18.11 -22.74
N LEU A 80 33.17 18.60 -23.83
CA LEU A 80 32.54 19.60 -24.70
C LEU A 80 31.18 19.13 -25.23
N ARG A 81 31.08 17.86 -25.68
CA ARG A 81 29.80 17.29 -26.12
C ARG A 81 28.78 17.22 -24.98
N SER A 82 29.22 16.89 -23.77
CA SER A 82 28.35 16.84 -22.60
C SER A 82 27.86 18.24 -22.22
N GLU A 83 28.73 19.24 -22.23
CA GLU A 83 28.41 20.65 -21.98
C GLU A 83 27.39 21.17 -22.98
N GLN A 84 27.62 20.98 -24.29
CA GLN A 84 26.66 21.37 -25.33
C GLN A 84 25.29 20.70 -25.16
N ARG A 85 25.27 19.44 -24.69
CA ARG A 85 24.02 18.73 -24.41
C ARG A 85 23.32 19.28 -23.16
N LEU A 86 24.08 19.68 -22.14
CA LEU A 86 23.54 20.29 -20.93
C LEU A 86 22.96 21.68 -21.24
N GLU A 87 23.70 22.51 -21.96
CA GLU A 87 23.26 23.84 -22.39
C GLU A 87 21.96 23.78 -23.22
N LYS A 88 21.86 22.81 -24.15
CA LYS A 88 20.60 22.59 -24.89
C LYS A 88 19.44 22.19 -23.97
N LYS A 89 19.68 21.39 -22.94
CA LYS A 89 18.65 21.00 -21.97
C LYS A 89 18.23 22.17 -21.10
N GLU A 90 19.19 22.99 -20.66
CA GLU A 90 18.95 24.19 -19.87
C GLU A 90 18.07 25.17 -20.63
N ASN A 91 18.43 25.49 -21.89
CA ASN A 91 17.61 26.33 -22.76
C ASN A 91 16.18 25.82 -22.95
N VAL A 92 15.99 24.49 -23.10
CA VAL A 92 14.65 23.89 -23.21
C VAL A 92 13.87 23.99 -21.90
N ILE A 93 14.55 23.84 -20.75
CA ILE A 93 13.93 23.97 -19.44
C ILE A 93 13.52 25.43 -19.19
N ASP A 94 14.36 26.39 -19.54
CA ASP A 94 14.06 27.81 -19.39
C ASP A 94 12.85 28.21 -20.25
N GLN A 95 12.82 27.80 -21.52
CA GLN A 95 11.67 28.03 -22.40
C GLN A 95 10.38 27.45 -21.82
N LYS A 96 10.42 26.20 -21.34
CA LYS A 96 9.25 25.55 -20.71
C LYS A 96 8.82 26.26 -19.43
N THR A 97 9.78 26.77 -18.65
CA THR A 97 9.50 27.49 -17.41
C THR A 97 8.81 28.81 -17.70
N GLU A 98 9.27 29.55 -18.71
CA GLU A 98 8.60 30.77 -19.17
C GLU A 98 7.19 30.52 -19.71
N GLU A 99 7.01 29.46 -20.51
CA GLU A 99 5.69 29.06 -21.04
C GLU A 99 4.73 28.66 -19.91
N LEU A 100 5.23 27.95 -18.90
CA LEU A 100 4.45 27.53 -17.74
C LEU A 100 4.05 28.74 -16.89
N GLU A 101 4.95 29.68 -16.66
CA GLU A 101 4.64 30.89 -15.89
C GLU A 101 3.62 31.78 -16.62
N LYS A 102 3.75 31.93 -17.95
CA LYS A 102 2.73 32.61 -18.77
C LYS A 102 1.37 31.91 -18.69
N SER A 103 1.36 30.59 -18.79
CA SER A 103 0.14 29.79 -18.70
C SER A 103 -0.52 29.93 -17.33
N LYS A 104 0.28 29.95 -16.26
CA LYS A 104 -0.19 30.15 -14.89
C LYS A 104 -0.81 31.54 -14.70
N GLN A 105 -0.18 32.60 -15.19
CA GLN A 105 -0.74 33.95 -15.14
C GLN A 105 -2.07 34.05 -15.90
N VAL A 106 -2.16 33.47 -17.09
CA VAL A 106 -3.43 33.42 -17.86
C VAL A 106 -4.50 32.64 -17.10
N LEU A 107 -4.14 31.53 -16.45
CA LEU A 107 -5.07 30.73 -15.67
C LEU A 107 -5.57 31.51 -14.44
N GLU A 108 -4.69 32.19 -13.73
CA GLU A 108 -5.04 33.04 -12.57
C GLU A 108 -6.01 34.16 -12.98
N GLN A 109 -5.75 34.83 -14.11
CA GLN A 109 -6.66 35.84 -14.67
C GLN A 109 -8.04 35.26 -14.98
N LYS A 110 -8.10 34.08 -15.62
CA LYS A 110 -9.37 33.40 -15.92
C LYS A 110 -10.11 32.98 -14.66
N VAL A 111 -9.40 32.51 -13.63
CA VAL A 111 -10.03 32.15 -12.34
C VAL A 111 -10.67 33.37 -11.70
N GLU A 112 -10.01 34.52 -11.74
CA GLU A 112 -10.55 35.75 -11.19
C GLU A 112 -11.75 36.28 -12.00
N GLU A 113 -11.67 36.20 -13.33
CA GLU A 113 -12.80 36.53 -14.22
C GLU A 113 -14.02 35.63 -13.94
N VAL A 114 -13.81 34.32 -13.82
CA VAL A 114 -14.89 33.37 -13.50
C VAL A 114 -15.49 33.64 -12.13
N ARG A 115 -14.67 33.99 -11.12
CA ARG A 115 -15.17 34.38 -9.79
C ARG A 115 -16.04 35.63 -9.87
N LYS A 116 -15.61 36.65 -10.62
CA LYS A 116 -16.36 37.88 -10.82
C LYS A 116 -17.69 37.61 -11.51
N ILE A 117 -17.69 36.88 -12.63
CA ILE A 117 -18.90 36.49 -13.36
C ILE A 117 -19.87 35.73 -12.45
N ARG A 118 -19.36 34.80 -11.64
CA ARG A 118 -20.20 34.03 -10.71
C ARG A 118 -20.85 34.93 -9.66
N SER A 119 -20.09 35.87 -9.08
CA SER A 119 -20.62 36.83 -8.12
C SER A 119 -21.70 37.72 -8.74
N GLU A 120 -21.45 38.26 -9.94
CA GLU A 120 -22.41 39.08 -10.68
C GLU A 120 -23.69 38.29 -11.02
N ALA A 121 -23.55 37.02 -11.42
CA ALA A 121 -24.68 36.14 -11.71
C ALA A 121 -25.51 35.81 -10.45
N GLU A 122 -24.87 35.57 -9.31
CA GLU A 122 -25.56 35.35 -8.03
C GLU A 122 -26.31 36.62 -7.58
N GLU A 123 -25.70 37.80 -7.71
CA GLU A 123 -26.36 39.08 -7.43
C GLU A 123 -27.52 39.37 -8.39
N ALA A 124 -27.35 39.13 -9.69
CA ALA A 124 -28.40 39.28 -10.68
C ALA A 124 -29.59 38.36 -10.38
N ARG A 125 -29.30 37.09 -10.05
CA ARG A 125 -30.32 36.12 -9.64
C ARG A 125 -31.07 36.56 -8.38
N LYS A 126 -30.35 37.11 -7.39
CA LYS A 126 -30.97 37.63 -6.17
C LYS A 126 -31.89 38.81 -6.47
N ARG A 127 -31.44 39.77 -7.28
CA ARG A 127 -32.25 40.93 -7.72
C ARG A 127 -33.49 40.50 -8.50
N GLU A 128 -33.37 39.48 -9.35
CA GLU A 128 -34.48 38.95 -10.12
C GLU A 128 -35.52 38.27 -9.22
N LEU A 129 -35.07 37.49 -8.23
CA LEU A 129 -35.95 36.93 -7.19
C LEU A 129 -36.68 38.03 -6.41
N GLU A 130 -35.97 39.06 -5.96
CA GLU A 130 -36.58 40.20 -5.25
C GLU A 130 -37.59 40.96 -6.13
N ARG A 131 -37.32 41.10 -7.44
CA ARG A 131 -38.28 41.70 -8.37
C ARG A 131 -39.51 40.81 -8.58
N LEU A 132 -39.32 39.51 -8.74
CA LEU A 132 -40.43 38.56 -8.89
C LEU A 132 -41.31 38.56 -7.63
N GLU A 133 -40.72 38.60 -6.43
CA GLU A 133 -41.44 38.76 -5.17
C GLU A 133 -42.25 40.07 -5.13
N LYS A 134 -41.65 41.19 -5.59
CA LYS A 134 -42.35 42.49 -5.67
C LYS A 134 -43.46 42.53 -6.71
N ILE A 135 -43.24 41.98 -7.91
CA ILE A 135 -44.21 41.98 -9.02
C ILE A 135 -45.37 41.03 -8.72
N ALA A 136 -45.10 39.87 -8.12
CA ALA A 136 -46.13 38.94 -7.69
C ALA A 136 -46.94 39.46 -6.50
N GLY A 137 -46.48 40.52 -5.81
CA GLY A 137 -47.11 41.04 -4.59
C GLY A 137 -47.19 40.02 -3.45
N LEU A 138 -46.43 38.92 -3.58
CA LEU A 138 -46.51 37.72 -2.76
C LEU A 138 -45.08 37.31 -2.43
N SER A 139 -44.81 37.05 -1.15
CA SER A 139 -43.53 36.43 -0.76
C SER A 139 -43.42 35.04 -1.36
N LYS A 140 -42.19 34.51 -1.49
CA LYS A 140 -41.97 33.14 -1.98
C LYS A 140 -42.78 32.09 -1.21
N GLU A 141 -42.90 32.23 0.10
CA GLU A 141 -43.73 31.37 0.94
C GLU A 141 -45.23 31.53 0.62
N GLN A 142 -45.70 32.76 0.39
CA GLN A 142 -47.10 33.01 0.03
C GLN A 142 -47.44 32.47 -1.37
N ALA A 143 -46.55 32.65 -2.34
CA ALA A 143 -46.70 32.09 -3.68
C ALA A 143 -46.73 30.55 -3.64
N LYS A 144 -45.85 29.92 -2.85
CA LYS A 144 -45.87 28.47 -2.62
C LYS A 144 -47.17 28.02 -1.96
N ALA A 145 -47.67 28.74 -0.96
CA ALA A 145 -48.91 28.42 -0.27
C ALA A 145 -50.12 28.50 -1.20
N ILE A 146 -50.23 29.56 -2.01
CA ILE A 146 -51.31 29.71 -3.00
C ILE A 146 -51.25 28.62 -4.06
N LEU A 147 -50.06 28.29 -4.54
CA LEU A 147 -49.89 27.26 -5.58
C LEU A 147 -50.21 25.86 -5.05
N LEU A 148 -49.84 25.57 -3.80
CA LEU A 148 -50.26 24.36 -3.10
C LEU A 148 -51.78 24.33 -2.91
N GLN A 149 -52.40 25.43 -2.48
CA GLN A 149 -53.84 25.52 -2.26
C GLN A 149 -54.64 25.34 -3.56
N LEU A 150 -54.21 25.97 -4.66
CA LEU A 150 -54.80 25.77 -5.99
C LEU A 150 -54.65 24.33 -6.47
N THR A 151 -53.47 23.73 -6.26
CA THR A 151 -53.22 22.32 -6.62
C THR A 151 -54.09 21.38 -5.78
N GLU A 152 -54.29 21.67 -4.49
CA GLU A 152 -55.18 20.93 -3.60
C GLU A 152 -56.66 21.05 -4.03
N GLU A 153 -57.11 22.25 -4.41
CA GLU A 153 -58.46 22.48 -4.92
C GLU A 153 -58.71 21.75 -6.25
N GLU A 154 -57.77 21.83 -7.19
CA GLU A 154 -57.86 21.20 -8.50
C GLU A 154 -57.82 19.66 -8.40
N ASN A 155 -57.03 19.12 -7.47
CA ASN A 155 -56.84 17.68 -7.28
C ASN A 155 -57.65 17.11 -6.10
N ARG A 156 -58.67 17.83 -5.62
CA ARG A 156 -59.41 17.47 -4.40
C ARG A 156 -60.00 16.06 -4.43
N ALA A 157 -60.50 15.62 -5.58
CA ALA A 157 -61.05 14.27 -5.76
C ALA A 157 -59.96 13.19 -5.64
N VAL A 158 -58.81 13.40 -6.28
CA VAL A 158 -57.65 12.48 -6.24
C VAL A 158 -57.06 12.41 -4.83
N LEU A 159 -56.97 13.55 -4.14
CA LEU A 159 -56.53 13.61 -2.76
C LEU A 159 -57.50 12.89 -1.83
N ALA A 160 -58.81 13.07 -1.99
CA ALA A 160 -59.82 12.37 -1.21
C ALA A 160 -59.75 10.84 -1.40
N GLU A 161 -59.60 10.38 -2.65
CA GLU A 161 -59.41 8.95 -2.95
C GLU A 161 -58.12 8.41 -2.32
N ARG A 162 -57.03 9.18 -2.39
CA ARG A 162 -55.74 8.78 -1.80
C ARG A 162 -55.80 8.71 -0.27
N ILE A 163 -56.46 9.67 0.37
CA ILE A 163 -56.69 9.67 1.82
C ILE A 163 -57.54 8.46 2.22
N ALA A 164 -58.65 8.21 1.53
CA ALA A 164 -59.50 7.04 1.81
C ALA A 164 -58.74 5.72 1.64
N LYS A 165 -57.86 5.62 0.64
CA LYS A 165 -56.99 4.47 0.45
C LYS A 165 -56.00 4.29 1.62
N ILE A 166 -55.34 5.37 2.04
CA ILE A 166 -54.40 5.35 3.18
C ILE A 166 -55.12 4.96 4.48
N GLU A 167 -56.32 5.49 4.73
CA GLU A 167 -57.11 5.12 5.91
C GLU A 167 -57.52 3.65 5.89
N ARG A 168 -57.92 3.12 4.73
CA ARG A 168 -58.27 1.70 4.58
C ARG A 168 -57.08 0.80 4.83
N GLU A 169 -55.94 1.08 4.19
CA GLU A 169 -54.68 0.34 4.39
C GLU A 169 -54.24 0.40 5.87
N GLY A 170 -54.34 1.57 6.49
CA GLY A 170 -54.05 1.75 7.91
C GLY A 170 -54.97 0.95 8.83
N ARG A 171 -56.28 0.87 8.53
CA ARG A 171 -57.21 0.02 9.29
C ARG A 171 -56.88 -1.47 9.15
N GLU A 172 -56.58 -1.92 7.94
CA GLU A 172 -56.20 -3.32 7.68
C GLU A 172 -54.92 -3.70 8.46
N ASP A 173 -53.93 -2.81 8.51
CA ASP A 173 -52.69 -3.01 9.25
C ASP A 173 -52.89 -3.00 10.77
N LEU A 174 -53.74 -2.10 11.28
CA LEU A 174 -54.12 -2.06 12.69
C LEU A 174 -54.87 -3.35 13.09
N GLU A 175 -55.77 -3.84 12.24
CA GLU A 175 -56.51 -5.07 12.50
C GLU A 175 -55.57 -6.30 12.52
N LYS A 176 -54.63 -6.38 11.57
CA LYS A 176 -53.59 -7.42 11.59
C LYS A 176 -52.76 -7.36 12.87
N ARG A 177 -52.33 -6.17 13.29
CA ARG A 177 -51.60 -5.99 14.55
C ARG A 177 -52.42 -6.42 15.75
N ALA A 178 -53.69 -6.04 15.83
CA ALA A 178 -54.58 -6.42 16.91
C ALA A 178 -54.76 -7.95 16.98
N LYS A 179 -54.99 -8.61 15.84
CA LYS A 179 -55.08 -10.07 15.77
C LYS A 179 -53.80 -10.75 16.24
N ASN A 180 -52.62 -10.27 15.84
CA ASN A 180 -51.33 -10.80 16.28
C ASN A 180 -51.12 -10.66 17.80
N ILE A 181 -51.52 -9.51 18.36
CA ILE A 181 -51.47 -9.28 19.81
C ILE A 181 -52.41 -10.26 20.52
N MET A 182 -53.66 -10.41 20.07
CA MET A 182 -54.60 -11.37 20.66
C MET A 182 -54.09 -12.81 20.60
N THR A 183 -53.57 -13.24 19.45
CA THR A 183 -52.97 -14.58 19.32
C THR A 183 -51.83 -14.78 20.32
N SER A 184 -50.98 -13.77 20.50
CA SER A 184 -49.88 -13.83 21.47
C SER A 184 -50.38 -13.93 22.91
N VAL A 185 -51.45 -13.20 23.25
CA VAL A 185 -52.09 -13.29 24.58
C VAL A 185 -52.70 -14.67 24.80
N ILE A 186 -53.47 -15.18 23.83
CA ILE A 186 -54.09 -16.51 23.92
C ILE A 186 -53.02 -17.59 24.10
N GLN A 187 -51.97 -17.59 23.29
CA GLN A 187 -50.86 -18.55 23.41
C GLN A 187 -50.17 -18.49 24.78
N LYS A 188 -50.08 -17.29 25.38
CA LYS A 188 -49.41 -17.08 26.67
C LYS A 188 -50.25 -17.51 27.88
N TYR A 189 -51.58 -17.45 27.79
CA TYR A 189 -52.49 -17.73 28.92
C TYR A 189 -53.28 -19.05 28.79
N ALA A 190 -53.35 -19.67 27.61
CA ALA A 190 -54.08 -20.92 27.41
C ALA A 190 -53.50 -22.09 28.23
N GLY A 191 -52.19 -22.09 28.51
CA GLY A 191 -51.55 -23.14 29.32
C GLY A 191 -51.79 -23.02 30.83
N SER A 192 -52.02 -21.81 31.35
CA SER A 192 -52.09 -21.57 32.80
C SER A 192 -53.52 -21.52 33.36
N HIS A 193 -54.53 -21.10 32.57
CA HIS A 193 -55.91 -21.00 33.04
C HIS A 193 -56.75 -22.28 32.88
N ALA A 194 -56.29 -23.24 32.08
CA ALA A 194 -57.01 -24.51 31.90
C ALA A 194 -56.99 -25.40 33.16
N ALA A 195 -55.97 -25.28 34.02
CA ALA A 195 -55.86 -26.07 35.24
C ALA A 195 -56.73 -25.51 36.39
N ASP A 196 -56.81 -24.18 36.51
CA ASP A 196 -57.47 -23.50 37.64
C ASP A 196 -59.00 -23.45 37.53
N VAL A 197 -59.58 -23.53 36.32
CA VAL A 197 -61.04 -23.42 36.12
C VAL A 197 -61.74 -24.78 36.20
N VAL A 198 -61.04 -25.87 35.90
CA VAL A 198 -61.65 -27.21 35.72
C VAL A 198 -61.58 -28.04 37.00
N THR A 199 -60.80 -27.63 38.01
CA THR A 199 -60.61 -28.41 39.25
C THR A 199 -61.10 -27.66 40.49
N THR A 200 -61.96 -28.31 41.28
CA THR A 200 -62.46 -27.79 42.56
C THR A 200 -62.12 -28.78 43.67
N THR A 201 -61.49 -28.30 44.74
CA THR A 201 -61.20 -29.14 45.92
C THR A 201 -62.34 -29.04 46.92
N VAL A 202 -62.91 -30.19 47.30
CA VAL A 202 -63.98 -30.27 48.30
C VAL A 202 -63.42 -30.90 49.57
N SER A 203 -63.58 -30.19 50.70
CA SER A 203 -63.21 -30.72 52.02
C SER A 203 -64.30 -31.66 52.53
N ILE A 204 -63.87 -32.80 53.07
CA ILE A 204 -64.73 -33.86 53.56
C ILE A 204 -64.61 -33.93 55.09
N PRO A 205 -65.71 -34.08 55.84
CA PRO A 205 -65.69 -34.00 57.31
C PRO A 205 -64.88 -35.06 58.05
N SER A 206 -64.52 -36.18 57.39
CA SER A 206 -63.66 -37.23 57.95
C SER A 206 -63.25 -38.25 56.86
N ASP A 207 -62.15 -38.95 57.09
CA ASP A 207 -61.68 -40.00 56.18
C ASP A 207 -62.61 -41.23 56.13
N GLU A 208 -63.45 -41.45 57.15
CA GLU A 208 -64.48 -42.49 57.11
C GLU A 208 -65.53 -42.18 56.02
N VAL A 209 -65.89 -40.91 55.87
CA VAL A 209 -66.78 -40.45 54.79
C VAL A 209 -66.08 -40.55 53.42
N LYS A 210 -64.78 -40.22 53.35
CA LYS A 210 -63.96 -40.42 52.14
C LYS A 210 -63.95 -41.89 51.70
N GLY A 211 -63.78 -42.81 52.64
CA GLY A 211 -63.85 -44.26 52.39
C GLY A 211 -65.21 -44.75 51.87
N ARG A 212 -66.32 -44.18 52.36
CA ARG A 212 -67.67 -44.46 51.84
C ARG A 212 -67.91 -43.89 50.45
N ILE A 213 -67.36 -42.71 50.14
CA ILE A 213 -67.44 -42.10 48.81
C ILE A 213 -66.71 -42.98 47.79
N ILE A 214 -65.54 -43.53 48.12
CA ILE A 214 -64.81 -44.49 47.28
C ILE A 214 -65.59 -45.80 47.12
N GLY A 215 -66.03 -46.39 48.23
CA GLY A 215 -66.70 -47.69 48.27
C GLY A 215 -65.75 -48.87 48.01
N ARG A 216 -66.22 -50.11 48.29
CA ARG A 216 -65.40 -51.32 48.07
C ARG A 216 -65.07 -51.49 46.58
N GLU A 217 -63.77 -51.47 46.28
CA GLU A 217 -63.18 -51.51 44.92
C GLU A 217 -63.49 -50.28 44.04
N GLY A 218 -63.75 -49.12 44.64
CA GLY A 218 -64.00 -47.87 43.91
C GLY A 218 -65.34 -47.82 43.17
N ARG A 219 -66.25 -48.76 43.45
CA ARG A 219 -67.55 -48.87 42.76
C ARG A 219 -68.40 -47.62 42.92
N ASN A 220 -68.29 -46.94 44.06
CA ASN A 220 -69.15 -45.82 44.39
C ASN A 220 -68.65 -44.52 43.71
N ILE A 221 -67.33 -44.31 43.63
CA ILE A 221 -66.74 -43.24 42.80
C ILE A 221 -67.10 -43.41 41.34
N LYS A 222 -66.89 -44.60 40.74
CA LYS A 222 -67.21 -44.81 39.32
C LYS A 222 -68.69 -44.59 39.00
N ALA A 223 -69.58 -44.91 39.95
CA ALA A 223 -71.00 -44.64 39.79
C ALA A 223 -71.31 -43.14 39.86
N LEU A 224 -70.68 -42.41 40.79
CA LEU A 224 -70.78 -40.96 40.88
C LEU A 224 -70.26 -40.28 39.61
N GLU A 225 -69.04 -40.60 39.18
CA GLU A 225 -68.42 -40.05 37.96
C GLU A 225 -69.28 -40.28 36.72
N LYS A 226 -69.87 -41.48 36.58
CA LYS A 226 -70.74 -41.80 35.45
C LYS A 226 -72.08 -41.05 35.49
N LEU A 227 -72.60 -40.74 36.68
CA LEU A 227 -73.86 -40.03 36.85
C LEU A 227 -73.70 -38.51 36.69
N THR A 228 -72.60 -37.96 37.17
CA THR A 228 -72.36 -36.51 37.18
C THR A 228 -71.51 -36.03 36.00
N GLY A 229 -70.79 -36.94 35.32
CA GLY A 229 -69.91 -36.59 34.21
C GLY A 229 -68.63 -35.87 34.62
N VAL A 230 -68.31 -35.83 35.92
CA VAL A 230 -67.05 -35.28 36.45
C VAL A 230 -66.12 -36.40 36.88
N GLU A 231 -64.82 -36.13 36.85
CA GLU A 231 -63.77 -37.06 37.32
C GLU A 231 -63.42 -36.72 38.77
N ILE A 232 -63.40 -37.72 39.65
CA ILE A 232 -63.16 -37.53 41.08
C ILE A 232 -61.79 -38.12 41.42
N ILE A 233 -60.81 -37.24 41.63
CA ILE A 233 -59.43 -37.60 41.91
C ILE A 233 -59.25 -37.67 43.43
N VAL A 234 -58.92 -38.87 43.90
CA VAL A 234 -58.63 -39.13 45.31
C VAL A 234 -57.14 -39.32 45.48
N ASP A 235 -56.51 -38.40 46.20
CA ASP A 235 -55.08 -38.43 46.52
C ASP A 235 -54.86 -38.65 48.04
N ASP A 236 -53.60 -38.75 48.45
CA ASP A 236 -53.13 -39.00 49.82
C ASP A 236 -53.40 -37.84 50.80
N THR A 237 -54.00 -36.73 50.33
CA THR A 237 -54.41 -35.60 51.18
C THR A 237 -55.58 -36.00 52.09
N PRO A 238 -55.43 -35.99 53.43
CA PRO A 238 -56.51 -36.32 54.36
C PRO A 238 -57.65 -35.30 54.27
N GLU A 239 -58.89 -35.76 54.47
CA GLU A 239 -60.08 -34.88 54.56
C GLU A 239 -60.38 -34.01 53.31
N ALA A 240 -59.85 -34.36 52.13
CA ALA A 240 -60.15 -33.66 50.89
C ALA A 240 -60.20 -34.61 49.67
N VAL A 241 -61.00 -34.23 48.68
CA VAL A 241 -61.07 -34.86 47.35
C VAL A 241 -61.14 -33.78 46.28
N VAL A 242 -60.46 -34.01 45.16
CA VAL A 242 -60.43 -33.07 44.03
C VAL A 242 -61.42 -33.54 42.98
N ILE A 243 -62.29 -32.63 42.53
CA ILE A 243 -63.26 -32.88 41.48
C ILE A 243 -62.82 -32.11 40.24
N SER A 244 -62.73 -32.81 39.10
CA SER A 244 -62.36 -32.26 37.80
C SER A 244 -63.55 -32.32 36.85
N GLY A 245 -63.99 -31.19 36.30
CA GLY A 245 -65.16 -31.09 35.43
C GLY A 245 -65.03 -29.95 34.42
N PHE A 246 -65.34 -30.23 33.15
CA PHE A 246 -65.17 -29.29 32.03
C PHE A 246 -66.28 -28.23 31.90
N ASP A 247 -67.36 -28.34 32.68
CA ASP A 247 -68.50 -27.41 32.65
C ASP A 247 -68.64 -26.75 34.05
N PRO A 248 -68.57 -25.40 34.17
CA PRO A 248 -68.58 -24.68 35.45
C PRO A 248 -69.93 -24.65 36.17
#